data_AF-A0A8K0C6G7-F1
#
_entry.id   AF-A0A8K0C6G7-F1
#
_cell.length_a   1.000
_cell.length_b   1.000
_cell.length_c   1.000
_cell.angle_alpha   90.00
_cell.angle_beta   90.00
_cell.angle_gamma   90.00
#
_symmetry.space_group_name_H-M   'P 1'
#
loop_
_entity.id
_entity.type
_entity.pdbx_description
1 polymer ?
#
loop_
_entity_poly.entity_id
_entity_poly.type
_entity_poly.pdbx_seq_one_letter_code
_entity_poly.pdbx_strand_id
1 'polypeptide(L)'
;MSLGINLTVTDFLMQKDEHATYKWPNTAKIKGPPEVYIREGSPVTFTCEILASTPLSAAPVTQSPLLSTKANIYWLHDSKQISFDSSRGGISVETDYRNSNSISRLRLAAVSPKDGGMYTCTQASAKPGTVRLVVVEAEHTEAMQRDAPHSSSFSFRRPCFHFILYVKVFIFIKICTFCNIFCTL
;
A
#
# COMPACT_ATOMS: atom_id res chain seq x y z
N MET A 1 -36.51 52.75 -48.02
CA MET A 1 -36.93 51.80 -46.97
C MET A 1 -36.40 50.43 -47.35
N SER A 2 -35.26 50.01 -46.80
CA SER A 2 -34.81 48.62 -46.76
C SER A 2 -33.65 48.54 -45.78
N LEU A 3 -33.91 48.13 -44.54
CA LEU A 3 -32.87 47.68 -43.63
C LEU A 3 -32.63 46.20 -43.93
N GLY A 4 -31.54 45.90 -44.62
CA GLY A 4 -31.04 44.53 -44.77
C GLY A 4 -30.35 44.12 -43.48
N ILE A 5 -30.92 43.17 -42.75
CA ILE A 5 -30.30 42.56 -41.57
C ILE A 5 -29.48 41.37 -42.08
N ASN A 6 -28.16 41.52 -42.19
CA ASN A 6 -27.27 40.38 -42.43
C ASN A 6 -27.15 39.59 -41.11
N LEU A 7 -27.94 38.53 -40.98
CA LEU A 7 -27.73 37.53 -39.93
C LEU A 7 -26.74 36.49 -40.46
N THR A 8 -25.44 36.76 -40.29
CA THR A 8 -24.44 35.69 -40.40
C THR A 8 -24.55 34.85 -39.14
N VAL A 9 -25.01 33.61 -39.31
CA VAL A 9 -24.89 32.53 -38.33
C VAL A 9 -23.44 32.48 -37.88
N THR A 10 -23.11 33.06 -36.73
CA THR A 10 -21.84 32.79 -36.08
C THR A 10 -21.92 31.37 -35.60
N ASP A 11 -21.37 30.48 -36.39
CA ASP A 11 -20.88 29.18 -35.97
C ASP A 11 -20.39 29.28 -34.52
N PHE A 12 -21.08 28.60 -33.61
CA PHE A 12 -20.52 28.17 -32.33
C PHE A 12 -19.46 27.09 -32.61
N LEU A 13 -18.44 27.43 -33.39
CA LEU A 13 -17.18 26.72 -33.33
C LEU A 13 -16.62 27.05 -31.95
N MET A 14 -16.70 26.05 -31.08
CA MET A 14 -15.88 25.86 -29.90
C MET A 14 -14.50 26.46 -30.15
N GLN A 15 -14.32 27.72 -29.75
CA GLN A 15 -13.06 28.43 -29.75
C GLN A 15 -12.18 27.71 -28.72
N LYS A 16 -11.46 26.69 -29.20
CA LYS A 16 -10.40 26.03 -28.48
C LYS A 16 -9.22 27.00 -28.47
N ASP A 17 -9.22 27.93 -27.51
CA ASP A 17 -8.08 28.79 -27.27
C ASP A 17 -6.92 27.94 -26.71
N GLU A 18 -5.98 27.61 -27.59
CA GLU A 18 -4.82 26.75 -27.34
C GLU A 18 -3.70 27.40 -26.51
N HIS A 19 -3.96 28.48 -25.75
CA HIS A 19 -2.94 29.08 -24.85
C HIS A 19 -3.49 29.64 -23.52
N ALA A 20 -4.77 29.40 -23.18
CA ALA A 20 -5.24 29.62 -21.82
C ALA A 20 -4.72 28.49 -20.94
N THR A 21 -3.74 28.79 -20.07
CA THR A 21 -3.36 27.89 -18.99
C THR A 21 -4.63 27.57 -18.20
N TYR A 22 -5.17 26.38 -18.39
CA TYR A 22 -6.27 25.77 -17.63
C TYR A 22 -5.80 25.64 -16.18
N LYS A 23 -5.85 26.78 -15.48
CA LYS A 23 -5.40 26.93 -14.10
C LYS A 23 -6.57 26.48 -13.25
N TRP A 24 -6.58 25.17 -12.99
CA TRP A 24 -7.51 24.54 -12.07
C TRP A 24 -7.61 25.36 -10.78
N PRO A 25 -8.82 25.72 -10.30
CA PRO A 25 -8.97 26.52 -9.09
C PRO A 25 -8.48 25.76 -7.84
N ASN A 26 -8.47 24.42 -7.89
CA ASN A 26 -7.93 23.56 -6.86
C ASN A 26 -6.84 22.63 -7.42
N THR A 27 -6.00 22.07 -6.56
CA THR A 27 -4.97 21.08 -6.90
C THR A 27 -5.05 19.90 -5.96
N ALA A 28 -5.15 18.69 -6.51
CA ALA A 28 -5.05 17.45 -5.76
C ALA A 28 -3.58 17.05 -5.60
N LYS A 29 -3.16 16.84 -4.35
CA LYS A 29 -1.80 16.44 -4.01
C LYS A 29 -1.82 15.14 -3.22
N ILE A 30 -1.24 14.09 -3.78
CA ILE A 30 -0.98 12.85 -3.05
C ILE A 30 0.28 13.05 -2.20
N LYS A 31 0.21 12.65 -0.93
CA LYS A 31 1.34 12.72 0.00
C LYS A 31 2.36 11.63 -0.29
N GLY A 32 3.61 11.95 -0.02
CA GLY A 32 4.73 11.03 -0.18
C GLY A 32 5.48 11.24 -1.50
N PRO A 33 6.36 10.30 -1.87
CA PRO A 33 7.09 10.34 -3.13
C PRO A 33 6.13 10.11 -4.32
N PRO A 34 6.53 10.51 -5.54
CA PRO A 34 5.76 10.23 -6.76
C PRO A 34 5.68 8.72 -7.07
N GLU A 35 6.50 7.91 -6.40
CA GLU A 35 6.65 6.49 -6.63
C GLU A 35 6.90 5.77 -5.31
N VAL A 36 6.13 4.71 -5.06
CA VAL A 36 6.11 3.98 -3.79
C VAL A 36 6.35 2.50 -4.08
N TYR A 37 7.26 1.90 -3.32
CA TYR A 37 7.61 0.49 -3.40
C TYR A 37 7.05 -0.26 -2.18
N ILE A 38 6.17 -1.23 -2.40
CA ILE A 38 5.50 -1.98 -1.32
C ILE A 38 5.66 -3.47 -1.57
N ARG A 39 5.98 -4.23 -0.52
CA ARG A 39 6.03 -5.70 -0.59
C ARG A 39 4.65 -6.29 -0.83
N GLU A 40 4.59 -7.34 -1.64
CA GLU A 40 3.38 -8.15 -1.79
C GLU A 40 2.83 -8.59 -0.42
N GLY A 41 1.51 -8.58 -0.30
CA GLY A 41 0.78 -8.90 0.93
C GLY A 41 0.75 -7.78 1.98
N SER A 42 1.59 -6.74 1.85
CA SER A 42 1.61 -5.62 2.80
C SER A 42 0.48 -4.63 2.55
N PRO A 43 -0.08 -3.99 3.59
CA PRO A 43 -1.06 -2.92 3.43
C PRO A 43 -0.41 -1.62 2.92
N VAL A 44 -1.15 -0.82 2.16
CA VAL A 44 -0.75 0.54 1.75
C VAL A 44 -1.90 1.52 1.91
N THR A 45 -1.56 2.78 2.21
CA THR A 45 -2.53 3.88 2.31
C THR A 45 -2.03 5.09 1.55
N PHE A 46 -2.79 5.53 0.55
CA PHE A 46 -2.56 6.78 -0.15
C PHE A 46 -3.42 7.88 0.45
N THR A 47 -2.82 9.04 0.69
CA THR A 47 -3.54 10.22 1.21
C THR A 47 -3.48 11.34 0.19
N CYS A 48 -4.64 11.79 -0.26
CA CYS A 48 -4.80 12.90 -1.19
C CYS A 48 -5.38 14.12 -0.46
N GLU A 49 -4.75 15.28 -0.65
CA GLU A 49 -5.25 16.55 -0.15
C GLU A 49 -5.62 17.46 -1.32
N ILE A 50 -6.83 18.04 -1.25
CA ILE A 50 -7.28 19.04 -2.20
C ILE A 50 -6.95 20.42 -1.64
N LEU A 51 -6.02 21.09 -2.31
CA LEU A 51 -5.54 22.42 -1.95
C LEU A 51 -6.23 23.45 -2.86
N ALA A 52 -6.85 24.47 -2.27
CA ALA A 52 -7.32 25.63 -3.02
C ALA A 52 -6.10 26.41 -3.53
N SER A 53 -6.00 26.59 -4.85
CA SER A 53 -4.84 27.22 -5.49
C SER A 53 -4.91 28.75 -5.46
N THR A 54 -6.06 29.33 -5.13
CA THR A 54 -6.28 30.77 -5.07
C THR A 54 -6.68 31.22 -3.67
N PRO A 55 -5.98 32.18 -3.04
CA PRO A 55 -6.47 32.85 -1.83
C PRO A 55 -7.75 33.66 -2.07
N LEU A 56 -8.16 33.89 -3.33
CA LEU A 56 -9.43 34.50 -3.70
C LEU A 56 -10.66 33.63 -3.42
N SER A 57 -10.50 32.32 -3.18
CA SER A 57 -11.58 31.46 -2.63
C SER A 57 -11.59 31.42 -1.10
N ALA A 58 -10.63 32.08 -0.44
CA ALA A 58 -10.64 32.37 0.99
C ALA A 58 -11.12 33.80 1.29
N ALA A 59 -11.54 34.57 0.27
CA ALA A 59 -12.47 35.67 0.51
C ALA A 59 -13.69 35.07 1.23
N PRO A 60 -14.24 35.72 2.28
CA PRO A 60 -15.46 35.27 2.91
C PRO A 60 -16.47 35.20 1.80
N VAL A 61 -16.79 33.96 1.46
CA VAL A 61 -17.79 33.61 0.51
C VAL A 61 -19.09 34.12 1.13
N THR A 62 -19.49 35.34 0.78
CA THR A 62 -20.89 35.77 0.86
C THR A 62 -21.67 35.05 -0.24
N GLN A 63 -21.38 33.76 -0.48
CA GLN A 63 -22.19 32.92 -1.35
C GLN A 63 -23.30 32.37 -0.48
N SER A 64 -24.51 32.55 -1.00
CA SER A 64 -25.71 31.89 -0.55
C SER A 64 -25.40 30.46 -0.04
N PRO A 65 -25.87 30.06 1.15
CA PRO A 65 -25.63 28.74 1.74
C PRO A 65 -26.25 27.58 0.93
N LEU A 66 -26.80 27.85 -0.25
CA LEU A 66 -27.48 26.90 -1.12
C LEU A 66 -26.55 26.24 -2.16
N LEU A 67 -25.27 26.63 -2.29
CA LEU A 67 -24.38 26.07 -3.33
C LEU A 67 -22.91 25.83 -2.91
N SER A 68 -22.68 25.34 -1.68
CA SER A 68 -21.40 24.69 -1.34
C SER A 68 -21.55 23.18 -1.54
N THR A 69 -21.67 22.74 -2.80
CA THR A 69 -21.65 21.30 -3.10
C THR A 69 -20.21 20.84 -3.00
N LYS A 70 -19.84 20.32 -1.81
CA LYS A 70 -18.58 19.61 -1.59
C LYS A 70 -18.41 18.56 -2.69
N ALA A 71 -17.50 18.80 -3.63
CA ALA A 71 -17.31 17.91 -4.76
C ALA A 71 -16.65 16.61 -4.31
N ASN A 72 -17.18 15.49 -4.78
CA ASN A 72 -16.64 14.16 -4.47
C ASN A 72 -15.23 13.99 -5.03
N ILE A 73 -14.37 13.33 -4.24
CA ILE A 73 -13.02 12.92 -4.63
C ILE A 73 -13.09 11.48 -5.14
N TYR A 74 -12.51 11.24 -6.31
CA TYR A 74 -12.44 9.93 -6.93
C TYR A 74 -11.00 9.45 -7.05
N TRP A 75 -10.82 8.14 -6.90
CA TRP A 75 -9.55 7.46 -7.12
C TRP A 75 -9.61 6.63 -8.39
N LEU A 76 -8.57 6.71 -9.20
CA LEU A 76 -8.40 5.95 -10.42
C LEU A 76 -7.14 5.09 -10.29
N HIS A 77 -7.22 3.83 -10.71
CA HIS A 77 -6.10 2.93 -10.92
C HIS A 77 -5.99 2.68 -12.42
N ASP A 78 -4.85 3.06 -13.03
CA ASP A 78 -4.61 2.97 -14.47
C ASP A 78 -5.75 3.55 -15.34
N SER A 79 -6.23 4.73 -14.95
CA SER A 79 -7.35 5.45 -15.59
C SER A 79 -8.74 4.83 -15.39
N LYS A 80 -8.85 3.75 -14.62
CA LYS A 80 -10.12 3.14 -14.24
C LYS A 80 -10.51 3.56 -12.84
N GLN A 81 -11.74 4.06 -12.67
CA GLN A 81 -12.24 4.43 -11.35
C GLN A 81 -12.30 3.22 -10.42
N ILE A 82 -11.75 3.36 -9.22
CA ILE A 82 -11.83 2.37 -8.15
C ILE A 82 -13.23 2.47 -7.54
N SER A 83 -13.98 1.37 -7.55
CA SER A 83 -15.29 1.27 -6.90
C SER A 83 -15.16 0.84 -5.44
N PHE A 84 -16.10 1.26 -4.60
CA PHE A 84 -16.21 0.82 -3.21
C PHE A 84 -16.44 -0.69 -3.10
N ASP A 85 -17.15 -1.27 -4.08
CA ASP A 85 -17.37 -2.70 -4.22
C ASP A 85 -16.29 -3.37 -5.09
N SER A 86 -15.01 -3.11 -4.79
CA SER A 86 -13.95 -3.83 -5.51
C SER A 86 -14.13 -5.33 -5.26
N SER A 87 -14.21 -6.13 -6.32
CA SER A 87 -14.46 -7.58 -6.27
C SER A 87 -13.46 -8.38 -5.43
N ARG A 88 -12.35 -7.74 -5.06
CA ARG A 88 -11.25 -8.32 -4.29
C ARG A 88 -11.43 -8.21 -2.78
N GLY A 89 -12.27 -7.27 -2.30
CA GLY A 89 -12.35 -6.94 -0.88
C GLY A 89 -11.05 -6.30 -0.34
N GLY A 90 -11.15 -5.57 0.78
CA GLY A 90 -9.99 -4.94 1.41
C GLY A 90 -9.48 -3.67 0.73
N ILE A 91 -10.24 -3.07 -0.18
CA ILE A 91 -10.04 -1.69 -0.64
C ILE A 91 -11.06 -0.80 0.05
N SER A 92 -10.61 0.30 0.66
CA SER A 92 -11.51 1.31 1.23
C SER A 92 -11.10 2.71 0.81
N VAL A 93 -12.10 3.56 0.58
CA VAL A 93 -11.92 4.98 0.30
C VAL A 93 -12.68 5.77 1.35
N GLU A 94 -11.96 6.58 2.11
CA GLU A 94 -12.52 7.47 3.13
C GLU A 94 -12.27 8.91 2.71
N THR A 95 -13.32 9.73 2.66
CA THR A 95 -13.17 11.15 2.31
C THR A 95 -13.67 12.02 3.45
N ASP A 96 -12.75 12.79 4.03
CA ASP A 96 -13.00 13.76 5.08
C ASP A 96 -13.08 15.18 4.48
N TYR A 97 -14.25 15.79 4.56
CA TYR A 97 -14.44 17.17 4.15
C TYR A 97 -14.27 18.13 5.33
N ARG A 98 -13.09 18.74 5.46
CA ARG A 98 -12.86 19.84 6.41
C ARG A 98 -13.21 21.18 5.76
N ASN A 99 -13.46 22.20 6.57
CA ASN A 99 -14.02 23.49 6.12
C ASN A 99 -13.26 24.12 4.93
N SER A 100 -11.93 24.07 4.94
CA SER A 100 -11.09 24.62 3.87
C SER A 100 -10.37 23.55 3.03
N ASN A 101 -10.27 22.32 3.52
CA ASN A 101 -9.45 21.26 2.92
C ASN A 101 -10.24 19.95 2.86
N SER A 102 -10.19 19.26 1.73
CA SER A 102 -10.75 17.91 1.61
C SER A 102 -9.60 16.90 1.57
N ILE A 103 -9.69 15.85 2.40
CA ILE A 103 -8.68 14.80 2.52
C ILE A 103 -9.31 13.47 2.17
N SER A 104 -8.80 12.78 1.16
CA SER A 104 -9.24 11.44 0.80
C SER A 104 -8.14 10.42 1.08
N ARG A 105 -8.50 9.27 1.66
CA ARG A 105 -7.59 8.17 1.98
C ARG A 105 -8.05 6.91 1.26
N LEU A 106 -7.20 6.41 0.37
CA LEU A 106 -7.37 5.11 -0.29
C LEU A 106 -6.51 4.09 0.44
N ARG A 107 -7.13 3.06 1.01
CA ARG A 107 -6.44 1.95 1.67
C ARG A 107 -6.58 0.68 0.86
N LEU A 108 -5.46 -0.04 0.72
CA LEU A 108 -5.43 -1.41 0.24
C LEU A 108 -4.90 -2.28 1.40
N ALA A 109 -5.70 -3.24 1.86
CA ALA A 109 -5.39 -4.08 3.02
C ALA A 109 -4.22 -5.04 2.75
N ALA A 110 -4.10 -5.52 1.52
CA ALA A 110 -2.98 -6.33 1.07
C ALA A 110 -2.72 -5.99 -0.41
N VAL A 111 -1.48 -5.69 -0.77
CA VAL A 111 -1.10 -5.38 -2.16
C VAL A 111 -0.73 -6.67 -2.89
N SER A 112 -1.24 -6.86 -4.10
CA SER A 112 -0.87 -7.93 -5.03
C SER A 112 -0.16 -7.33 -6.25
N PRO A 113 0.61 -8.11 -7.03
CA PRO A 113 1.27 -7.62 -8.24
C PRO A 113 0.32 -6.95 -9.25
N LYS A 114 -0.97 -7.32 -9.23
CA LYS A 114 -2.04 -6.75 -10.06
C LYS A 114 -2.49 -5.36 -9.62
N ASP A 115 -2.24 -5.00 -8.36
CA ASP A 115 -2.55 -3.68 -7.82
C ASP A 115 -1.44 -2.65 -8.16
N GLY A 116 -0.30 -3.11 -8.70
CA GLY A 116 0.73 -2.20 -9.22
C GLY A 116 0.20 -1.35 -10.37
N GLY A 117 0.67 -0.11 -10.47
CA GLY A 117 0.22 0.82 -11.51
C GLY A 117 0.13 2.27 -11.06
N MET A 118 -0.61 3.07 -11.82
CA MET A 118 -0.77 4.51 -11.61
C MET A 118 -2.05 4.81 -10.84
N TYR A 119 -1.89 5.34 -9.63
CA TYR A 119 -2.98 5.80 -8.79
C TYR A 119 -3.17 7.31 -8.96
N THR A 120 -4.35 7.72 -9.41
CA THR A 120 -4.68 9.13 -9.62
C THR A 120 -5.85 9.55 -8.75
N CYS A 121 -5.66 10.63 -7.99
CA CYS A 121 -6.70 11.30 -7.22
C CYS A 121 -7.24 12.48 -8.04
N THR A 122 -8.56 12.53 -8.23
CA THR A 122 -9.23 13.58 -9.03
C THR A 122 -10.48 14.12 -8.36
N GLN A 123 -10.83 15.36 -8.69
CA GLN A 123 -12.06 16.04 -8.27
C GLN A 123 -12.52 16.94 -9.44
N ALA A 124 -13.83 17.14 -9.58
CA ALA A 124 -14.46 17.87 -10.70
C ALA A 124 -13.87 19.25 -11.05
N SER A 125 -13.17 19.91 -10.12
CA SER A 125 -12.54 21.22 -10.35
C SER A 125 -11.12 21.30 -9.78
N ALA A 126 -10.40 20.18 -9.74
CA ALA A 126 -9.02 20.14 -9.25
C ALA A 126 -8.08 19.53 -10.27
N LYS A 127 -6.85 20.09 -10.36
CA LYS A 127 -5.76 19.43 -11.08
C LYS A 127 -5.52 18.06 -10.44
N PRO A 128 -5.54 16.95 -11.19
CA PRO A 128 -5.35 15.62 -10.61
C PRO A 128 -3.92 15.44 -10.10
N GLY A 129 -3.78 14.64 -9.04
CA GLY A 129 -2.50 14.22 -8.49
C GLY A 129 -2.30 12.72 -8.73
N THR A 130 -1.10 12.31 -9.09
CA THR A 130 -0.80 10.92 -9.47
C THR A 130 0.41 10.39 -8.71
N VAL A 131 0.38 9.11 -8.35
CA VAL A 131 1.45 8.36 -7.70
C VAL A 131 1.58 6.98 -8.35
N ARG A 132 2.79 6.46 -8.48
CA ARG A 132 3.07 5.13 -9.02
C ARG A 132 3.29 4.13 -7.88
N LEU A 133 2.55 3.02 -7.88
CA LEU A 133 2.75 1.91 -6.97
C LEU A 133 3.53 0.80 -7.67
N VAL A 134 4.68 0.43 -7.10
CA VAL A 134 5.49 -0.71 -7.52
C VAL A 134 5.40 -1.78 -6.45
N VAL A 135 4.94 -2.96 -6.86
CA VAL A 135 4.85 -4.10 -5.96
C VAL A 135 6.13 -4.90 -6.09
N VAL A 136 6.84 -5.05 -4.98
CA VAL A 136 8.05 -5.87 -4.91
C VAL A 136 7.66 -7.25 -4.38
N GLU A 137 8.22 -8.29 -4.98
CA GLU A 137 8.02 -9.67 -4.55
C GLU A 137 8.45 -9.82 -3.08
N ALA A 138 7.69 -10.61 -2.32
CA ALA A 138 8.10 -10.96 -0.98
C ALA A 138 9.37 -11.81 -1.09
N GLU A 139 10.50 -11.34 -0.57
CA GLU A 139 11.71 -12.17 -0.50
C GLU A 139 11.36 -13.47 0.21
N HIS A 140 11.50 -14.60 -0.48
CA HIS A 140 11.65 -15.88 0.18
C HIS A 140 12.95 -15.75 0.99
N THR A 141 12.83 -15.44 2.28
CA THR A 141 13.98 -15.48 3.18
C THR A 141 14.35 -16.95 3.33
N GLU A 142 15.05 -17.49 2.33
CA GLU A 142 15.83 -18.71 2.47
C GLU A 142 16.72 -18.47 3.69
N ALA A 143 16.40 -19.14 4.79
CA ALA A 143 17.23 -19.06 5.97
C ALA A 143 18.64 -19.47 5.53
N MET A 144 19.59 -18.54 5.55
CA MET A 144 21.01 -18.87 5.53
C MET A 144 21.28 -19.70 6.77
N GLN A 145 21.08 -21.02 6.68
CA GLN A 145 21.83 -21.97 7.48
C GLN A 145 23.28 -21.72 7.09
N ARG A 146 23.97 -20.89 7.88
CA ARG A 146 25.42 -20.83 7.83
C ARG A 146 25.88 -22.24 8.16
N ASP A 147 26.31 -22.97 7.15
CA ASP A 147 27.22 -24.08 7.32
C ASP A 147 28.39 -23.54 8.15
N ALA A 148 28.46 -23.97 9.40
CA ALA A 148 29.66 -23.82 10.18
C ALA A 148 30.79 -24.53 9.40
N PRO A 149 31.97 -23.90 9.21
CA PRO A 149 33.03 -24.51 8.44
C PRO A 149 33.50 -25.79 9.13
N HIS A 150 33.14 -26.92 8.52
CA HIS A 150 33.71 -28.22 8.84
C HIS A 150 35.07 -28.32 8.13
N SER A 151 36.13 -27.89 8.82
CA SER A 151 37.48 -28.28 8.44
C SER A 151 38.43 -28.26 9.63
N SER A 152 38.42 -29.34 10.41
CA SER A 152 39.62 -30.11 10.69
C SER A 152 39.25 -31.40 11.40
N SER A 153 39.76 -32.48 10.82
CA SER A 153 39.73 -33.86 11.28
C SER A 153 39.86 -34.01 12.79
N PHE A 154 38.74 -34.16 13.48
CA PHE A 154 38.70 -34.97 14.69
C PHE A 154 37.75 -36.10 14.42
N SER A 155 38.32 -37.29 14.24
CA SER A 155 37.59 -38.55 14.38
C SER A 155 36.82 -38.48 15.69
N PHE A 156 35.54 -38.11 15.62
CA PHE A 156 34.60 -38.23 16.72
C PHE A 156 34.29 -39.72 16.85
N ARG A 157 35.29 -40.44 17.35
CA ARG A 157 35.18 -41.81 17.83
C ARG A 157 34.23 -41.72 19.01
N ARG A 158 32.93 -41.83 18.70
CA ARG A 158 31.76 -41.80 19.57
C ARG A 158 32.11 -42.24 21.01
N PRO A 159 32.37 -41.33 21.96
CA PRO A 159 32.57 -41.72 23.36
C PRO A 159 31.25 -41.75 24.13
N CYS A 160 30.17 -41.17 23.59
CA CYS A 160 28.90 -41.05 24.31
C CYS A 160 28.14 -42.39 24.41
N PHE A 161 28.15 -43.21 23.35
CA PHE A 161 27.54 -44.55 23.42
C PHE A 161 28.30 -45.48 24.36
N HIS A 162 29.63 -45.38 24.40
CA HIS A 162 30.43 -46.23 25.27
C HIS A 162 30.30 -45.83 26.74
N PHE A 163 30.23 -44.54 27.06
CA PHE A 163 29.98 -44.08 28.44
C PHE A 163 28.57 -44.48 28.94
N ILE A 164 27.53 -44.35 28.10
CA ILE A 164 26.17 -44.78 28.45
C ILE A 164 26.09 -46.30 28.63
N LEU A 165 26.76 -47.09 27.77
CA LEU A 165 26.87 -48.54 27.92
C LEU A 165 27.67 -48.91 29.18
N TYR A 166 28.78 -48.23 29.48
CA TYR A 166 29.60 -48.52 30.66
C TYR A 166 28.86 -48.25 31.96
N VAL A 167 28.14 -47.12 32.04
CA VAL A 167 27.31 -46.78 33.20
C VAL A 167 26.15 -47.76 33.36
N LYS A 168 25.47 -48.13 32.26
CA LYS A 168 24.40 -49.14 32.31
C LYS A 168 24.92 -50.52 32.73
N VAL A 169 26.07 -50.96 32.20
CA VAL A 169 26.69 -52.25 32.56
C VAL A 169 27.14 -52.25 34.02
N PHE A 170 27.74 -51.17 34.51
CA PHE A 170 28.18 -51.06 35.91
C PHE A 170 26.98 -51.08 36.89
N ILE A 171 25.89 -50.39 36.53
CA ILE A 171 24.64 -50.42 37.29
C ILE A 171 24.01 -51.83 37.28
N PHE A 172 23.99 -52.50 36.12
CA PHE A 172 23.43 -53.86 36.00
C PHE A 172 24.25 -54.89 36.79
N ILE A 173 25.58 -54.81 36.76
CA ILE A 173 26.46 -55.68 37.55
C ILE A 173 26.24 -55.46 39.04
N LYS A 174 26.20 -54.21 39.51
CA LYS A 174 25.90 -53.88 40.91
C LYS A 174 24.55 -54.44 41.35
N ILE A 175 23.52 -54.34 40.50
CA ILE A 175 22.18 -54.91 40.75
C ILE A 175 22.18 -56.43 40.75
N CYS A 176 22.85 -57.09 39.81
CA CYS A 176 22.95 -58.55 39.76
C CYS A 176 23.75 -59.12 40.94
N THR A 177 24.82 -58.45 41.37
CA THR A 177 25.58 -58.85 42.56
C THR A 177 24.75 -58.64 43.83
N PHE A 178 23.99 -57.54 43.95
CA PHE A 178 23.05 -57.34 45.06
C PHE A 178 21.94 -58.40 45.07
N CYS A 179 21.40 -58.75 43.90
CA CYS A 179 20.35 -59.76 43.75
C CYS A 179 20.87 -61.19 44.04
N ASN A 180 22.11 -61.52 43.67
CA ASN A 180 22.74 -62.80 44.03
C ASN A 180 23.10 -62.85 45.53
N ILE A 181 23.53 -61.75 46.15
CA ILE A 181 23.80 -61.69 47.59
C ILE A 181 22.53 -61.91 48.42
N PHE A 182 21.38 -61.38 47.97
CA PHE A 182 20.10 -61.49 48.68
C PHE A 182 19.36 -62.81 48.45
N CYS A 183 19.75 -63.60 47.43
CA CYS A 183 19.09 -64.87 47.13
C CYS A 183 19.79 -66.09 47.79
N THR A 184 20.86 -65.88 48.54
CA THR A 184 21.64 -66.94 49.22
C THR A 184 21.68 -66.77 50.75
N LEU A 185 20.72 -66.03 51.32
CA LEU A 185 20.48 -65.87 52.75
C LEU A 185 19.09 -66.37 53.12
#